data_AF-A0A8X9A8R4-F1
#
_entry.id   AF-A0A8X9A8R4-F1
#
_cell.length_a   1.000
_cell.length_b   1.000
_cell.length_c   1.000
_cell.angle_alpha   90.00
_cell.angle_beta   90.00
_cell.angle_gamma   90.00
#
_symmetry.space_group_name_H-M   'P 1'
#
loop_
_entity.id
_entity.type
_entity.pdbx_description
1 polymer ?
#
loop_
_entity_poly.entity_id
_entity_poly.type
_entity_poly.pdbx_seq_one_letter_code
_entity_poly.pdbx_strand_id
1 'polypeptide(L)'
;MLSSMSLELQRQHEHMLPYEMLKHMKSLYASQAQTMEYEILRDLFNCKLHDGSKVSEHVLKMIGLIERLASIGTMLPANVSTNLILQSLPSSFENFIVNFNMNNTKVGLPELHNKLKTYKSSTAKTWSY
;
A
#
# COMPACT_ATOMS: atom_id res chain seq x y z
N MET A 1 5.85 -26.73 17.26
CA MET A 1 5.97 -26.50 15.81
C MET A 1 4.97 -27.36 15.03
N LEU A 2 5.02 -28.70 15.13
CA LEU A 2 4.04 -29.58 14.45
C LEU A 2 2.58 -29.35 14.89
N SER A 3 2.35 -29.02 16.16
CA SER A 3 1.02 -28.83 16.75
C SER A 3 0.28 -27.55 16.31
N SER A 4 0.98 -26.59 15.68
CA SER A 4 0.39 -25.34 15.16
C SER A 4 0.18 -25.36 13.64
N MET A 5 0.52 -26.46 12.96
CA MET A 5 0.38 -26.65 11.52
C MET A 5 -0.96 -27.33 11.19
N SER A 6 -1.43 -27.20 9.95
CA SER A 6 -2.57 -28.01 9.51
C SER A 6 -2.18 -29.50 9.46
N LEU A 7 -3.16 -30.40 9.62
CA LEU A 7 -2.96 -31.86 9.58
C LEU A 7 -2.22 -32.35 8.33
N GLU A 8 -2.47 -31.68 7.19
CA GLU A 8 -1.88 -32.00 5.89
C GLU A 8 -0.38 -31.66 5.86
N LEU A 9 -0.01 -30.49 6.39
CA LEU A 9 1.37 -30.09 6.59
C LEU A 9 2.06 -30.98 7.63
N GLN A 10 1.37 -31.38 8.69
CA GLN A 10 1.94 -32.24 9.73
C GLN A 10 2.36 -33.61 9.17
N ARG A 11 1.53 -34.22 8.30
CA ARG A 11 1.84 -35.48 7.61
C ARG A 11 3.04 -35.36 6.66
N GLN A 12 3.20 -34.24 5.95
CA GLN A 12 4.35 -34.05 5.05
C GLN A 12 5.70 -33.95 5.79
N HIS A 13 5.69 -33.60 7.08
CA HIS A 13 6.90 -33.38 7.87
C HIS A 13 7.20 -34.49 8.89
N GLU A 14 6.37 -35.54 8.94
CA GLU A 14 6.43 -36.62 9.94
C GLU A 14 7.75 -37.42 9.90
N HIS A 15 8.45 -37.39 8.76
CA HIS A 15 9.75 -38.05 8.55
C HIS A 15 10.92 -37.09 8.31
N MET A 16 10.70 -35.77 8.42
CA MET A 16 11.78 -34.79 8.24
C MET A 16 12.56 -34.58 9.54
N LEU A 17 13.88 -34.50 9.42
CA LEU A 17 14.72 -34.06 10.53
C LEU A 17 14.39 -32.60 10.92
N PRO A 18 14.50 -32.21 12.21
CA PRO A 18 14.14 -30.86 12.67
C PRO A 18 14.82 -29.72 11.89
N TYR A 19 16.06 -29.91 11.46
CA TYR A 19 16.79 -28.94 10.65
C TYR A 19 16.20 -28.78 9.24
N GLU A 20 15.88 -29.90 8.58
CA GLU A 20 15.26 -29.89 7.24
C GLU A 20 13.82 -29.34 7.30
N MET A 21 13.07 -29.66 8.35
CA MET A 21 11.74 -29.07 8.61
C MET A 21 11.83 -27.55 8.75
N LEU A 22 12.78 -27.04 9.53
CA LEU A 22 12.98 -25.59 9.69
C LEU A 22 13.34 -24.91 8.36
N LYS A 23 14.22 -25.54 7.56
CA LYS A 23 14.62 -25.05 6.25
C LYS A 23 13.45 -25.01 5.28
N HIS A 24 12.65 -26.07 5.24
CA HIS A 24 11.47 -26.15 4.38
C HIS A 24 10.41 -25.12 4.77
N MET A 25 10.12 -24.97 6.07
CA MET A 25 9.19 -23.94 6.55
C MET A 25 9.68 -22.53 6.18
N LYS A 26 10.96 -22.22 6.37
CA LYS A 26 11.55 -20.93 5.95
C LYS A 26 11.34 -20.68 4.45
N SER A 27 11.51 -21.72 3.63
CA SER A 27 11.28 -21.63 2.18
C SER A 27 9.81 -21.35 1.84
N LEU A 28 8.86 -22.03 2.50
CA LEU A 28 7.43 -21.80 2.29
C LEU A 28 7.00 -20.40 2.71
N TYR A 29 7.42 -19.95 3.90
CA TYR A 29 7.11 -18.59 4.37
C TYR A 29 7.73 -17.51 3.47
N ALA A 30 8.96 -17.73 2.98
CA ALA A 30 9.58 -16.82 2.02
C ALA A 30 8.79 -16.74 0.71
N SER A 31 8.34 -17.89 0.18
CA SER A 31 7.49 -17.93 -1.02
C SER A 31 6.15 -17.22 -0.79
N GLN A 32 5.52 -17.42 0.36
CA GLN A 32 4.25 -16.77 0.70
C GLN A 32 4.41 -15.26 0.87
N ALA A 33 5.50 -14.81 1.51
CA ALA A 33 5.82 -13.39 1.65
C ALA A 33 6.02 -12.73 0.29
N GLN A 34 6.75 -13.38 -0.63
CA GLN A 34 6.93 -12.89 -2.00
C GLN A 34 5.60 -12.78 -2.76
N THR A 35 4.71 -13.77 -2.63
CA THR A 35 3.38 -13.72 -3.26
C THR A 35 2.55 -12.58 -2.68
N MET A 36 2.52 -12.42 -1.36
CA MET A 36 1.79 -11.33 -0.71
C MET A 36 2.34 -9.96 -1.10
N GLU A 37 3.67 -9.80 -1.14
CA GLU A 37 4.32 -8.57 -1.57
C GLU A 37 3.92 -8.20 -3.01
N TYR A 38 3.97 -9.17 -3.93
CA TYR A 38 3.54 -8.98 -5.31
C TYR A 38 2.08 -8.54 -5.40
N GLU A 39 1.17 -9.19 -4.68
CA GLU A 39 -0.26 -8.84 -4.71
C GLU A 39 -0.51 -7.42 -4.19
N ILE A 40 0.12 -7.03 -3.08
CA ILE A 40 -0.06 -5.70 -2.51
C ILE A 40 0.54 -4.64 -3.44
N LEU A 41 1.73 -4.88 -4.02
CA LEU A 41 2.33 -3.99 -5.00
C LEU A 41 1.42 -3.84 -6.22
N ARG A 42 0.90 -4.95 -6.77
CA ARG A 42 -0.05 -4.94 -7.88
C ARG A 42 -1.26 -4.07 -7.57
N ASP A 43 -1.86 -4.26 -6.40
CA ASP A 43 -3.02 -3.47 -5.98
C ASP A 43 -2.66 -1.99 -5.79
N LEU A 44 -1.48 -1.69 -5.24
CA LEU A 44 -0.99 -0.33 -5.04
C LEU A 44 -0.74 0.41 -6.36
N PHE A 45 -0.05 -0.23 -7.32
CA PHE A 45 0.24 0.36 -8.63
C PHE A 45 -1.02 0.54 -9.49
N ASN A 46 -2.00 -0.34 -9.34
CA ASN A 46 -3.27 -0.28 -10.06
C ASN A 46 -4.32 0.61 -9.37
N CYS A 47 -4.07 1.07 -8.14
CA CYS A 47 -5.01 1.92 -7.42
C CYS A 47 -5.05 3.30 -8.07
N LYS A 48 -6.11 3.59 -8.84
CA LYS A 48 -6.39 4.90 -9.45
C LYS A 48 -7.69 5.48 -8.93
N LEU A 49 -7.70 6.78 -8.68
CA LEU A 49 -8.91 7.49 -8.29
C LEU A 49 -9.74 7.78 -9.54
N HIS A 50 -10.94 7.21 -9.60
CA HIS A 50 -11.91 7.50 -10.67
C HIS A 50 -12.62 8.83 -10.42
N ASP A 51 -12.99 9.52 -11.50
CA ASP A 51 -13.79 10.74 -11.40
C ASP A 51 -15.10 10.49 -10.66
N GLY A 52 -15.47 11.41 -9.77
CA GLY A 52 -16.63 11.28 -8.89
C GLY A 52 -16.40 10.46 -7.60
N SER A 53 -15.30 9.71 -7.49
CA SER A 53 -14.95 9.00 -6.24
C SER A 53 -14.46 9.95 -5.14
N LYS A 54 -14.59 9.54 -3.89
CA LYS A 54 -14.13 10.31 -2.74
C LYS A 54 -12.62 10.22 -2.58
N VAL A 55 -11.92 11.33 -2.80
CA VAL A 55 -10.45 11.44 -2.62
C VAL A 55 -9.98 10.95 -1.26
N SER A 56 -10.75 11.20 -0.19
CA SER A 56 -10.40 10.80 1.17
C SER A 56 -10.34 9.28 1.33
N GLU A 57 -11.32 8.56 0.79
CA GLU A 57 -11.38 7.09 0.89
C GLU A 57 -10.26 6.45 0.07
N HIS A 58 -9.99 7.01 -1.12
CA HIS A 58 -8.91 6.56 -1.99
C HIS A 58 -7.53 6.70 -1.34
N VAL A 59 -7.21 7.87 -0.77
CA VAL A 59 -5.91 8.09 -0.14
C VAL A 59 -5.72 7.18 1.07
N LEU A 60 -6.77 6.99 1.90
CA LEU A 60 -6.71 6.06 3.03
C LEU A 60 -6.49 4.61 2.57
N LYS A 61 -7.13 4.19 1.47
CA LYS A 61 -6.88 2.88 0.86
C LYS A 61 -5.41 2.70 0.46
N MET A 62 -4.81 3.69 -0.19
CA MET A 62 -3.41 3.62 -0.59
C MET A 62 -2.46 3.61 0.62
N ILE A 63 -2.73 4.41 1.66
CA ILE A 63 -1.96 4.38 2.92
C ILE A 63 -2.02 2.98 3.53
N GLY A 64 -3.21 2.36 3.60
CA GLY A 64 -3.35 1.00 4.12
C GLY A 64 -2.57 -0.05 3.32
N LEU A 65 -2.47 0.09 1.99
CA LEU A 65 -1.62 -0.79 1.17
C LEU A 65 -0.13 -0.59 1.47
N ILE A 66 0.32 0.65 1.66
CA ILE A 66 1.71 0.98 2.00
C ILE A 66 2.07 0.44 3.40
N GLU A 67 1.18 0.60 4.38
CA GLU A 67 1.36 0.05 5.73
C GLU A 67 1.37 -1.48 5.72
N ARG A 68 0.55 -2.11 4.89
CA ARG A 68 0.55 -3.56 4.72
C ARG A 68 1.87 -4.07 4.10
N LEU A 69 2.46 -3.36 3.14
CA LEU A 69 3.81 -3.67 2.63
C LEU A 69 4.86 -3.58 3.74
N ALA A 70 4.81 -2.52 4.56
CA ALA A 70 5.74 -2.38 5.67
C ALA A 70 5.62 -3.52 6.69
N SER A 71 4.39 -4.01 6.94
CA SER A 71 4.14 -5.12 7.87
C SER A 71 4.75 -6.46 7.46
N ILE A 72 5.00 -6.66 6.16
CA ILE A 72 5.64 -7.87 5.61
C ILE A 72 7.14 -7.67 5.32
N GLY A 73 7.70 -6.52 5.72
CA GLY A 73 9.14 -6.22 5.62
C GLY A 73 9.53 -5.30 4.46
N THR A 74 8.60 -4.91 3.60
CA THR A 74 8.87 -4.05 2.44
C THR A 74 8.55 -2.60 2.78
N MET A 75 9.59 -1.83 3.14
CA MET A 75 9.44 -0.41 3.46
C MET A 75 9.69 0.46 2.22
N LEU A 76 8.66 1.20 1.79
CA LEU A 76 8.83 2.20 0.74
C LEU A 76 9.43 3.49 1.30
N PRO A 77 10.39 4.12 0.60
CA PRO A 77 10.84 5.46 0.93
C PRO A 77 9.65 6.45 0.97
N ALA A 78 9.69 7.41 1.89
CA ALA A 78 8.60 8.35 2.09
C ALA A 78 8.24 9.14 0.81
N ASN A 79 9.25 9.54 0.02
CA ASN A 79 9.04 10.21 -1.26
C ASN A 79 8.36 9.31 -2.30
N VAL A 80 8.69 8.02 -2.34
CA VAL A 80 8.06 7.05 -3.25
C VAL A 80 6.59 6.87 -2.88
N SER A 81 6.30 6.71 -1.59
CA SER A 81 4.93 6.60 -1.08
C SER A 81 4.07 7.80 -1.46
N THR A 82 4.59 9.01 -1.26
CA THR A 82 3.93 10.26 -1.68
C THR A 82 3.70 10.31 -3.19
N ASN A 83 4.73 10.00 -3.99
CA ASN A 83 4.64 10.05 -5.44
C ASN A 83 3.62 9.04 -5.99
N LEU A 84 3.52 7.85 -5.41
CA LEU A 84 2.51 6.85 -5.80
C LEU A 84 1.08 7.37 -5.56
N ILE A 85 0.84 8.01 -4.41
CA ILE A 85 -0.46 8.63 -4.13
C ILE A 85 -0.73 9.76 -5.14
N LEU A 86 0.22 10.64 -5.42
CA LEU A 86 0.01 11.72 -6.40
C LEU A 86 -0.26 11.18 -7.81
N GLN A 87 0.46 10.14 -8.25
CA GLN A 87 0.30 9.49 -9.56
C GLN A 87 -1.05 8.76 -9.70
N SER A 88 -1.70 8.43 -8.58
CA SER A 88 -3.00 7.75 -8.60
C SER A 88 -4.18 8.69 -8.89
N LEU A 89 -3.97 10.00 -8.78
CA LEU A 89 -5.02 11.01 -8.93
C LEU A 89 -5.33 11.28 -10.41
N PRO A 90 -6.59 11.62 -10.75
CA PRO A 90 -6.96 12.02 -12.09
C PRO A 90 -6.41 13.42 -12.43
N SER A 91 -6.45 13.79 -13.71
CA SER A 91 -5.94 15.07 -14.22
C SER A 91 -6.59 16.30 -13.57
N SER A 92 -7.79 16.17 -12.99
CA SER A 92 -8.43 17.25 -12.21
C SER A 92 -7.61 17.71 -10.98
N PHE A 93 -6.60 16.94 -10.56
CA PHE A 93 -5.67 17.30 -9.48
C PHE A 93 -4.31 17.82 -9.99
N GLU A 94 -4.12 18.02 -11.29
CA GLU A 94 -2.82 18.45 -11.85
C GLU A 94 -2.31 19.76 -11.23
N ASN A 95 -3.18 20.77 -11.07
CA ASN A 95 -2.84 22.03 -10.40
C ASN A 95 -2.36 21.82 -8.95
N PHE A 96 -2.99 20.88 -8.23
CA PHE A 96 -2.55 20.51 -6.88
C PHE A 96 -1.16 19.89 -6.91
N ILE A 97 -0.91 18.96 -7.85
CA ILE A 97 0.37 18.25 -7.98
C ILE A 97 1.50 19.22 -8.31
N VAL A 98 1.31 20.12 -9.27
CA VAL A 98 2.30 21.14 -9.64
C VAL A 98 2.63 22.03 -8.44
N ASN A 99 1.61 22.55 -7.75
CA ASN A 99 1.82 23.39 -6.58
C ASN A 99 2.49 22.62 -5.42
N PHE A 100 2.12 21.37 -5.20
CA PHE A 100 2.74 20.52 -4.18
C PHE A 100 4.24 20.30 -4.47
N ASN A 101 4.60 20.00 -5.71
CA ASN A 101 5.98 19.77 -6.13
C ASN A 101 6.82 21.06 -6.05
N MET A 102 6.27 22.21 -6.45
CA MET A 102 6.97 23.49 -6.38
C MET A 102 7.32 23.91 -4.95
N ASN A 103 6.44 23.61 -3.99
CA ASN A 103 6.66 23.99 -2.59
C ASN A 103 7.66 23.08 -1.85
N ASN A 104 8.19 22.02 -2.49
CA ASN A 104 9.18 21.09 -1.92
C ASN A 104 8.84 20.58 -0.50
N THR A 105 7.55 20.53 -0.16
CA THR A 105 7.13 20.20 1.19
C THR A 105 7.27 18.70 1.41
N LYS A 106 8.28 18.29 2.19
CA LYS A 106 8.36 16.92 2.73
C LYS A 106 7.28 16.78 3.79
N VAL A 107 6.10 16.31 3.40
CA VAL A 107 4.97 16.07 4.30
C VAL A 107 4.75 14.58 4.50
N GLY A 108 4.24 14.22 5.68
CA GLY A 108 3.80 12.84 5.94
C GLY A 108 2.50 12.50 5.20
N LEU A 109 2.22 11.20 5.04
CA LEU A 109 0.99 10.72 4.40
C LEU A 109 -0.31 11.28 5.04
N PRO A 110 -0.42 11.43 6.38
CA PRO A 110 -1.60 12.04 6.99
C PRO A 110 -1.80 13.51 6.61
N GLU A 111 -0.71 14.26 6.46
CA GLU A 111 -0.77 15.66 6.07
C GLU A 111 -1.12 15.81 4.57
N LEU A 112 -0.54 14.96 3.71
CA LEU A 112 -0.93 14.87 2.30
C LEU A 112 -2.43 14.60 2.14
N HIS A 113 -2.96 13.66 2.93
CA HIS A 113 -4.39 13.35 2.96
C HIS A 113 -5.25 14.57 3.30
N ASN A 114 -4.89 15.29 4.36
CA ASN A 114 -5.59 16.51 4.75
C ASN A 114 -5.54 17.60 3.66
N LYS A 115 -4.38 17.80 3.03
CA LYS A 115 -4.23 18.78 1.93
C LYS A 115 -5.11 18.42 0.73
N LEU A 116 -5.14 17.15 0.33
CA LEU A 116 -5.98 16.66 -0.78
C LEU A 116 -7.48 16.83 -0.46
N LYS A 117 -7.89 16.53 0.78
CA LYS A 117 -9.28 16.71 1.24
C LYS A 117 -9.71 18.19 1.20
N THR A 118 -8.85 19.09 1.68
CA THR A 118 -9.11 20.54 1.67
C THR A 118 -9.18 21.09 0.24
N TYR A 119 -8.26 20.68 -0.62
CA TYR A 119 -8.26 21.07 -2.04
C TYR A 119 -9.57 20.67 -2.72
N LYS A 120 -9.99 19.40 -2.58
CA LYS A 120 -11.23 18.92 -3.21
C LYS A 120 -12.49 19.61 -2.67
N SER A 121 -12.50 19.96 -1.38
CA SER A 121 -13.61 20.70 -0.76
C SER A 121 -13.69 22.14 -1.26
N SER A 122 -12.54 22.76 -1.55
CA SER A 122 -12.47 24.14 -2.06
C SER A 122 -12.91 24.21 -3.52
N THR A 123 -12.49 23.24 -4.35
CA THR A 123 -12.88 23.17 -5.76
C THR A 123 -14.34 22.76 -5.98
N ALA A 124 -14.98 22.10 -5.01
CA ALA A 124 -16.41 21.79 -5.09
C ALA A 124 -17.31 23.02 -4.84
N LYS A 125 -16.85 23.99 -4.05
CA LYS A 125 -17.60 25.22 -3.74
C LYS A 125 -17.64 26.22 -4.90
N THR A 126 -16.72 26.12 -5.86
CA THR A 126 -16.62 27.06 -6.98
C THR A 126 -17.64 26.82 -8.09
N TRP A 127 -18.37 25.70 -8.10
CA TRP A 127 -19.36 25.35 -9.13
C TRP A 127 -20.83 25.58 -8.72
N SER A 128 -21.07 26.24 -7.59
CA SER A 128 -22.43 26.45 -7.05
C SER A 128 -22.97 27.88 -7.24
N TYR A 129 -22.68 28.53 -8.37
CA TYR A 129 -23.23 29.84 -8.74
C TYR A 129 -23.91 29.80 -10.11
#